data_AF-A0A2E6HDP6-F1
#
_entry.id   AF-A0A2E6HDP6-F1
#
_cell.length_a   1.000
_cell.length_b   1.000
_cell.length_c   1.000
_cell.angle_alpha   90.00
_cell.angle_beta   90.00
_cell.angle_gamma   90.00
#
_symmetry.space_group_name_H-M   'P 1'
#
loop_
_entity.id
_entity.type
_entity.pdbx_description
1 polymer ?
#
loop_
_entity_poly.entity_id
_entity_poly.type
_entity_poly.pdbx_seq_one_letter_code
_entity_poly.pdbx_strand_id
1 'polypeptide(L)'
;YQWFYNAKEIPGATSISYTIENADLEDSGTYVLAIMYQTGKVRLYKPAVITVMPDPVEEKIKEDHLKIEINGNGDRLLTFNPTLKDGKANWQIDFSGNLQDWKNLGKLDDNKMITDSRNSTEILHEQHTAKNGGIGIRTWSAEKGNLQSFDETKGQYEILSPAEFADRFDLDYPIKQFYRARLSE
;
A
#
# COMPACT_ATOMS: atom_id res chain seq x y z
N TYR A 1 21.80 18.05 47.55
CA TYR A 1 21.48 17.94 46.11
C TYR A 1 20.07 18.44 45.92
N GLN A 2 19.72 18.95 44.75
CA GLN A 2 18.36 19.37 44.44
C GLN A 2 18.09 19.20 42.94
N TRP A 3 17.00 18.55 42.59
CA TRP A 3 16.57 18.39 41.19
C TRP A 3 15.58 19.47 40.77
N PHE A 4 15.66 19.81 39.48
CA PHE A 4 14.78 20.76 38.81
C PHE A 4 14.19 20.10 37.56
N TYR A 5 12.90 20.31 37.32
CA TYR A 5 12.19 19.96 36.09
C TYR A 5 11.72 21.25 35.41
N ASN A 6 12.12 21.46 34.15
CA ASN A 6 11.80 22.67 33.38
C ASN A 6 12.06 23.97 34.17
N ALA A 7 13.23 24.03 34.82
CA ALA A 7 13.69 25.12 35.68
C ALA A 7 12.88 25.34 36.98
N LYS A 8 11.90 24.49 37.29
CA LYS A 8 11.18 24.50 38.57
C LYS A 8 11.74 23.43 39.51
N GLU A 9 11.90 23.79 40.77
CA GLU A 9 12.35 22.85 41.80
C GLU A 9 11.38 21.68 41.94
N ILE A 10 11.91 20.45 42.03
CA ILE A 10 11.16 19.25 42.41
C ILE A 10 11.27 19.07 43.93
N PRO A 11 10.23 19.39 44.72
CA PRO A 11 10.34 19.41 46.18
C PRO A 11 10.76 18.04 46.73
N GLY A 12 11.76 18.03 47.62
CA GLY A 12 12.21 16.81 48.30
C GLY A 12 13.20 15.94 47.51
N ALA A 13 13.46 16.24 46.23
CA ALA A 13 14.40 15.51 45.39
C ALA A 13 15.88 15.83 45.75
N THR A 14 16.33 15.31 46.89
CA THR A 14 17.64 15.64 47.50
C THR A 14 18.70 14.54 47.38
N SER A 15 18.39 13.47 46.68
CA SER A 15 19.30 12.38 46.34
C SER A 15 20.14 12.70 45.10
N ILE A 16 21.28 12.01 44.97
CA ILE A 16 22.15 12.11 43.78
C ILE A 16 21.48 11.53 42.52
N SER A 17 20.53 10.61 42.69
CA SER A 17 19.67 10.05 41.64
C SER A 17 18.22 10.48 41.86
N TYR A 18 17.49 10.67 40.76
CA TYR A 18 16.05 10.89 40.74
C TYR A 18 15.41 9.86 39.80
N THR A 19 14.41 9.15 40.30
CA THR A 19 13.73 8.07 39.57
C THR A 19 12.26 8.42 39.44
N ILE A 20 11.71 8.27 38.24
CA ILE A 20 10.28 8.37 37.96
C ILE A 20 9.80 6.96 37.67
N GLU A 21 8.86 6.46 38.48
CA GLU A 21 8.21 5.17 38.24
C GLU A 21 6.99 5.39 37.33
N ASN A 22 6.81 4.52 36.32
CA ASN A 22 5.72 4.62 35.34
C ASN A 22 5.66 5.98 34.62
N ALA A 23 6.79 6.44 34.08
CA ALA A 23 6.89 7.74 33.41
C ALA A 23 5.89 7.86 32.24
N ASP A 24 5.26 9.02 32.12
CA ASP A 24 4.28 9.34 31.07
C ASP A 24 4.69 10.57 30.23
N LEU A 25 3.81 11.00 29.32
CA LEU A 25 4.09 12.13 28.43
C LEU A 25 4.40 13.44 29.17
N GLU A 26 3.78 13.66 30.33
CA GLU A 26 3.98 14.88 31.13
C GLU A 26 5.37 14.92 31.79
N ASP A 27 6.02 13.76 31.96
CA ASP A 27 7.41 13.67 32.43
C ASP A 27 8.45 14.05 31.37
N SER A 28 8.02 14.33 30.13
CA SER A 28 8.92 14.87 29.12
C SER A 28 9.38 16.28 29.51
N GLY A 29 10.68 16.51 29.50
CA GLY A 29 11.23 17.82 29.85
C GLY A 29 12.71 17.81 30.18
N THR A 30 13.18 18.96 30.69
CA THR A 30 14.59 19.15 31.05
C THR A 30 14.78 18.95 32.54
N TYR A 31 15.63 17.99 32.90
CA TYR A 31 16.04 17.71 34.27
C TYR A 31 17.46 18.21 34.54
N VAL A 32 17.64 18.96 35.63
CA VAL A 32 18.95 19.49 36.04
C VAL A 32 19.19 19.19 37.52
N LEU A 33 20.36 18.66 37.82
CA LEU A 33 20.84 18.50 39.18
C LEU A 33 21.66 19.71 39.62
N ALA A 34 21.27 20.33 40.73
CA ALA A 34 22.06 21.32 41.45
C ALA A 34 22.74 20.69 42.67
N ILE A 35 24.04 20.96 42.82
CA ILE A 35 24.80 20.62 44.02
C ILE A 35 25.21 21.90 44.73
N MET A 36 24.78 22.04 45.99
CA MET A 36 25.29 23.06 46.89
C MET A 36 26.45 22.48 47.70
N TYR A 37 27.61 23.12 47.63
CA TYR A 37 28.77 22.78 48.46
C TYR A 37 28.65 23.44 49.83
N GLN A 38 29.36 22.91 50.83
CA GLN A 38 29.44 23.50 52.17
C GLN A 38 29.94 24.97 52.16
N THR A 39 30.62 25.38 51.09
CA THR A 39 31.09 26.75 50.85
C THR A 39 29.98 27.71 50.37
N GLY A 40 28.75 27.24 50.19
CA GLY A 40 27.62 28.00 49.64
C GLY A 40 27.61 28.09 48.11
N LYS A 41 28.65 27.60 47.42
CA LYS A 41 28.68 27.57 45.95
C LYS A 41 27.69 26.55 45.40
N VAL A 42 26.94 26.93 44.38
CA VAL A 42 26.03 26.04 43.65
C VAL A 42 26.63 25.71 42.29
N ARG A 43 26.66 24.42 41.95
CA ARG A 43 27.04 23.93 40.62
C ARG A 43 25.85 23.22 40.00
N LEU A 44 25.45 23.68 38.82
CA LEU A 44 24.50 22.97 37.96
C LEU A 44 25.25 21.94 37.10
N TYR A 45 24.68 20.75 36.97
CA TYR A 45 25.15 19.74 36.03
C TYR A 45 24.56 19.95 34.65
N LYS A 46 25.08 19.23 33.66
CA LYS A 46 24.55 19.28 32.29
C LYS A 46 23.06 18.88 32.31
N PRO A 47 22.18 19.63 31.63
CA PRO A 47 20.78 19.29 31.54
C PRO A 47 20.59 17.94 30.83
N ALA A 48 19.73 17.10 31.38
CA ALA A 48 19.23 15.89 30.72
C ALA A 48 17.86 16.21 30.13
N VAL A 49 17.72 16.12 28.80
CA VAL A 49 16.43 16.28 28.12
C VAL A 49 15.83 14.89 27.96
N ILE A 50 14.70 14.66 28.61
CA ILE A 50 13.95 13.42 28.54
C ILE A 50 12.75 13.65 27.64
N THR A 51 12.55 12.75 26.69
CA THR A 51 11.37 12.70 25.84
C THR A 51 10.72 11.35 26.04
N VAL A 52 9.59 11.33 26.72
CA VAL A 52 8.73 10.15 26.80
C VAL A 52 7.87 10.17 25.54
N MET A 53 7.99 9.12 24.75
CA MET A 53 7.12 8.91 23.61
C MET A 53 6.00 7.98 24.06
N PRO A 54 4.76 8.17 23.57
CA PRO A 54 3.75 7.15 23.79
C PRO A 54 4.27 5.86 23.14
N ASP A 55 3.88 4.70 23.69
CA ASP A 55 4.02 3.47 22.93
C ASP A 55 3.50 3.73 21.53
N PRO A 56 4.20 3.30 20.47
CA PRO A 56 3.66 3.42 19.14
C PRO A 56 2.31 2.73 19.21
N VAL A 57 1.23 3.52 19.12
CA VAL A 57 -0.07 2.98 18.80
C VAL A 57 0.24 2.21 17.53
N GLU A 58 -0.05 0.91 17.50
CA GLU A 58 -0.27 0.24 16.22
C GLU A 58 -1.50 0.92 15.60
N GLU A 59 -1.36 2.18 15.19
CA GLU A 59 -2.05 2.67 14.04
C GLU A 59 -1.50 1.78 12.94
N LYS A 60 -2.22 0.69 12.67
CA LYS A 60 -2.27 0.15 11.32
C LYS A 60 -2.46 1.37 10.45
N ILE A 61 -1.38 1.85 9.86
CA ILE A 61 -1.44 2.87 8.84
C ILE A 61 -2.30 2.20 7.76
N LYS A 62 -3.59 2.50 7.75
CA LYS A 62 -4.44 2.27 6.57
C LYS A 62 -3.96 3.31 5.58
N GLU A 63 -2.75 3.11 5.04
CA GLU A 63 -2.48 3.73 3.76
C GLU A 63 -3.55 3.19 2.81
N ASP A 64 -3.92 4.01 1.85
CA ASP A 64 -4.87 3.66 0.80
C ASP A 64 -4.25 2.59 -0.11
N HIS A 65 -4.13 1.38 0.42
CA HIS A 65 -3.52 0.26 -0.27
C HIS A 65 -4.56 -0.39 -1.16
N LEU A 66 -4.21 -0.57 -2.43
CA LEU A 66 -4.85 -1.54 -3.28
C LEU A 66 -4.38 -2.93 -2.86
N LYS A 67 -5.32 -3.75 -2.41
CA LYS A 67 -5.08 -5.18 -2.15
C LYS A 67 -5.67 -5.97 -3.32
N ILE A 68 -4.87 -6.86 -3.88
CA ILE A 68 -5.30 -7.82 -4.90
C ILE A 68 -5.30 -9.19 -4.23
N GLU A 69 -6.47 -9.83 -4.19
CA GLU A 69 -6.65 -11.17 -3.64
C GLU A 69 -7.23 -12.10 -4.71
N ILE A 70 -7.01 -13.40 -4.57
CA ILE A 70 -7.64 -14.41 -5.42
C ILE A 70 -8.63 -15.17 -4.54
N ASN A 71 -9.89 -15.22 -4.94
CA ASN A 71 -10.90 -15.97 -4.18
C ASN A 71 -10.74 -17.49 -4.40
N GLY A 72 -11.49 -18.30 -3.65
CA GLY A 72 -11.44 -19.77 -3.76
C GLY A 72 -11.87 -20.33 -5.13
N ASN A 73 -12.45 -19.50 -6.01
CA ASN A 73 -12.87 -19.85 -7.35
C ASN A 73 -11.87 -19.38 -8.44
N GLY A 74 -10.79 -18.70 -8.06
CA GLY A 74 -9.76 -18.20 -8.98
C GLY A 74 -10.00 -16.79 -9.53
N ASP A 75 -11.06 -16.10 -9.12
CA ASP A 75 -11.32 -14.73 -9.55
C ASP A 75 -10.38 -13.76 -8.81
N ARG A 76 -9.89 -12.75 -9.54
CA ARG A 76 -9.12 -11.66 -8.95
C ARG A 76 -10.06 -10.65 -8.34
N LEU A 77 -9.92 -10.48 -7.04
CA LEU A 77 -10.66 -9.55 -6.22
C LEU A 77 -9.78 -8.34 -5.93
N LEU A 78 -10.23 -7.16 -6.34
CA LEU A 78 -9.53 -5.92 -6.06
C LEU A 78 -10.27 -5.20 -4.93
N THR A 79 -9.57 -5.03 -3.80
CA THR A 79 -10.08 -4.29 -2.65
C THR A 79 -9.29 -3.01 -2.51
N PHE A 80 -9.99 -1.88 -2.45
CA PHE A 80 -9.40 -0.60 -2.12
C PHE A 80 -9.90 -0.17 -0.75
N ASN A 81 -8.99 0.12 0.18
CA ASN A 81 -9.36 0.50 1.54
C ASN A 81 -9.06 1.98 1.81
N PRO A 82 -9.76 2.94 1.17
CA PRO A 82 -9.50 4.34 1.41
C PRO A 82 -9.91 4.71 2.82
N THR A 83 -9.05 5.47 3.50
CA THR A 83 -9.41 6.11 4.77
C THR A 83 -10.21 7.38 4.44
N LEU A 84 -11.53 7.29 4.58
CA LEU A 84 -12.43 8.40 4.26
C LEU A 84 -12.59 9.31 5.48
N LYS A 85 -12.10 10.54 5.39
CA LYS A 85 -12.56 11.65 6.24
C LYS A 85 -13.91 12.13 5.68
N ASP A 86 -14.95 12.19 6.50
CA ASP A 86 -16.28 12.72 6.15
C ASP A 86 -17.16 11.90 5.16
N GLY A 87 -16.82 10.62 4.94
CA GLY A 87 -17.77 9.60 4.48
C GLY A 87 -18.26 9.69 3.03
N LYS A 88 -17.63 10.49 2.16
CA LYS A 88 -18.04 10.61 0.75
C LYS A 88 -16.85 10.73 -0.20
N ALA A 89 -16.34 9.60 -0.68
CA ALA A 89 -15.50 9.62 -1.86
C ALA A 89 -15.92 8.52 -2.84
N ASN A 90 -16.29 8.95 -4.03
CA ASN A 90 -16.65 8.08 -5.15
C ASN A 90 -15.37 7.75 -5.92
N TRP A 91 -14.68 6.68 -5.53
CA TRP A 91 -13.47 6.25 -6.23
C TRP A 91 -13.79 5.29 -7.37
N GLN A 92 -12.95 5.36 -8.40
CA GLN A 92 -12.93 4.43 -9.52
C GLN A 92 -11.57 3.74 -9.61
N ILE A 93 -11.57 2.49 -10.04
CA ILE A 93 -10.36 1.75 -10.37
C ILE A 93 -10.23 1.72 -11.89
N ASP A 94 -9.05 2.13 -12.37
CA ASP A 94 -8.65 1.93 -13.75
C ASP A 94 -7.57 0.84 -13.82
N PHE A 95 -7.61 0.08 -14.91
CA PHE A 95 -6.62 -0.93 -15.26
C PHE A 95 -5.84 -0.50 -16.49
N SER A 96 -4.56 -0.85 -16.53
CA SER A 96 -3.75 -0.77 -17.73
C SER A 96 -2.83 -1.99 -17.87
N GLY A 97 -2.66 -2.47 -19.09
CA GLY A 97 -1.66 -3.49 -19.44
C GLY A 97 -0.31 -2.90 -19.84
N ASN A 98 -0.24 -1.60 -20.17
CA ASN A 98 0.95 -0.96 -20.74
C ASN A 98 1.29 0.42 -20.11
N LEU A 99 0.56 0.82 -19.07
CA LEU A 99 0.61 2.14 -18.40
C LEU A 99 0.18 3.34 -19.26
N GLN A 100 -0.12 3.15 -20.55
CA GLN A 100 -0.53 4.22 -21.47
C GLN A 100 -2.05 4.24 -21.68
N ASP A 101 -2.64 3.07 -21.90
CA ASP A 101 -4.07 2.91 -22.15
C ASP A 101 -4.78 2.41 -20.89
N TRP A 102 -5.70 3.22 -20.38
CA TRP A 102 -6.40 2.97 -19.13
C TRP A 102 -7.89 2.68 -19.37
N LYS A 103 -8.37 1.55 -18.87
CA LYS A 103 -9.79 1.13 -18.94
C LYS A 103 -10.41 1.19 -17.55
N ASN A 104 -11.57 1.81 -17.45
CA ASN A 104 -12.32 1.85 -16.20
C ASN A 104 -12.88 0.45 -15.88
N LEU A 105 -12.58 -0.08 -14.70
CA LEU A 105 -13.12 -1.35 -14.23
C LEU A 105 -14.43 -1.19 -13.44
N GLY A 106 -14.71 0.02 -12.96
CA GLY A 106 -15.95 0.33 -12.26
C GLY A 106 -15.76 1.28 -11.07
N LYS A 107 -16.88 1.57 -10.41
CA LYS A 107 -16.92 2.26 -9.10
C LYS A 107 -16.91 1.21 -8.00
N LEU A 108 -16.31 1.55 -6.86
CA LEU A 108 -16.36 0.71 -5.66
C LEU A 108 -17.82 0.53 -5.21
N ASP A 109 -18.19 -0.69 -4.86
CA ASP A 109 -19.46 -0.96 -4.19
C ASP A 109 -19.43 -0.51 -2.71
N ASP A 110 -20.54 -0.67 -1.99
CA ASP A 110 -20.66 -0.32 -0.56
C ASP A 110 -19.63 -1.05 0.32
N ASN A 111 -19.12 -2.20 -0.15
CA ASN A 111 -18.09 -3.00 0.51
C ASN A 111 -16.67 -2.66 0.05
N LYS A 112 -16.52 -1.65 -0.83
CA LYS A 112 -15.25 -1.23 -1.44
C LYS A 112 -14.57 -2.31 -2.29
N MET A 113 -15.37 -3.08 -3.01
CA MET A 113 -14.95 -4.22 -3.81
C MET A 113 -15.21 -3.99 -5.30
N ILE A 114 -14.29 -4.45 -6.15
CA ILE A 114 -14.49 -4.64 -7.58
C ILE A 114 -13.96 -6.04 -7.95
N THR A 115 -14.76 -6.80 -8.68
CA THR A 115 -14.37 -8.13 -9.19
C THR A 115 -13.89 -7.99 -10.63
N ASP A 116 -12.62 -8.32 -10.92
CA ASP A 116 -12.11 -8.44 -12.28
C ASP A 116 -12.40 -9.86 -12.78
N SER A 117 -13.49 -10.02 -13.53
CA SER A 117 -13.94 -11.32 -14.06
C SER A 117 -13.19 -11.76 -15.32
N ARG A 118 -12.20 -10.98 -15.78
CA ARG A 118 -11.50 -11.29 -17.04
C ARG A 118 -10.49 -12.42 -16.82
N ASN A 119 -10.48 -13.38 -17.74
CA ASN A 119 -9.51 -14.47 -17.71
C ASN A 119 -8.19 -14.09 -18.44
N SER A 120 -7.13 -14.87 -18.23
CA SER A 120 -5.82 -14.63 -18.86
C SER A 120 -5.88 -14.58 -20.38
N THR A 121 -6.81 -15.31 -20.99
CA THR A 121 -6.96 -15.37 -22.45
C THR A 121 -7.58 -14.12 -23.05
N GLU A 122 -8.58 -13.53 -22.39
CA GLU A 122 -9.15 -12.24 -22.76
C GLU A 122 -8.09 -11.13 -22.70
N ILE A 123 -7.25 -11.16 -21.66
CA ILE A 123 -6.21 -10.15 -21.45
C ILE A 123 -5.08 -10.27 -22.50
N LEU A 124 -4.61 -11.48 -22.78
CA LEU A 124 -3.58 -11.71 -23.81
C LEU A 124 -4.10 -11.36 -25.21
N HIS A 125 -5.38 -11.62 -25.49
CA HIS A 125 -6.02 -11.21 -26.73
C HIS A 125 -6.07 -9.68 -26.87
N GLU A 126 -6.44 -8.95 -25.80
CA GLU A 126 -6.40 -7.48 -25.78
C GLU A 126 -4.97 -6.94 -26.04
N GLN A 127 -3.93 -7.51 -25.40
CA GLN A 127 -2.53 -7.08 -25.61
C GLN A 127 -2.05 -7.34 -27.05
N HIS A 128 -2.35 -8.51 -27.60
CA HIS A 128 -2.01 -8.84 -28.99
C HIS A 128 -2.67 -7.85 -29.97
N THR A 129 -3.96 -7.56 -29.76
CA THR A 129 -4.71 -6.61 -30.59
C THR A 129 -4.12 -5.19 -30.51
N ALA A 130 -3.69 -4.76 -29.32
CA ALA A 130 -3.05 -3.47 -29.12
C ALA A 130 -1.66 -3.38 -29.79
N LYS A 131 -0.84 -4.45 -29.71
CA LYS A 131 0.52 -4.51 -30.30
C LYS A 131 0.50 -4.63 -31.81
N ASN A 132 -0.40 -5.45 -32.37
CA ASN A 132 -0.35 -5.88 -33.77
C ASN A 132 -1.47 -5.30 -34.65
N GLY A 133 -2.44 -4.59 -34.07
CA GLY A 133 -3.63 -4.10 -34.77
C GLY A 133 -4.67 -5.20 -34.99
N GLY A 134 -5.96 -4.87 -34.84
CA GLY A 134 -7.06 -5.84 -34.89
C GLY A 134 -7.49 -6.30 -36.29
N ILE A 135 -6.77 -5.92 -37.35
CA ILE A 135 -7.15 -6.23 -38.73
C ILE A 135 -5.96 -6.80 -39.49
N GLY A 136 -5.97 -8.11 -39.67
CA GLY A 136 -5.04 -8.91 -40.47
C GLY A 136 -5.52 -10.37 -40.55
N ILE A 137 -5.04 -11.11 -41.55
CA ILE A 137 -5.45 -12.47 -42.01
C ILE A 137 -5.53 -13.59 -40.95
N ARG A 138 -5.28 -13.34 -39.67
CA ARG A 138 -5.54 -14.30 -38.56
C ARG A 138 -6.11 -13.58 -37.35
N THR A 139 -7.41 -13.81 -37.10
CA THR A 139 -8.09 -13.35 -35.89
C THR A 139 -7.96 -14.42 -34.81
N TRP A 140 -7.55 -14.02 -33.61
CA TRP A 140 -7.50 -14.90 -32.44
C TRP A 140 -8.78 -14.72 -31.60
N SER A 141 -9.22 -15.76 -30.89
CA SER A 141 -10.31 -15.68 -29.93
C SER A 141 -9.97 -16.45 -28.66
N ALA A 142 -10.49 -15.97 -27.53
CA ALA A 142 -10.38 -16.66 -26.25
C ALA A 142 -11.52 -17.69 -26.11
N GLU A 143 -11.18 -18.98 -26.00
CA GLU A 143 -12.15 -20.05 -25.79
C GLU A 143 -11.66 -21.07 -24.76
N LYS A 144 -12.49 -21.34 -23.75
CA LYS A 144 -12.25 -22.37 -22.72
C LYS A 144 -10.88 -22.26 -22.02
N GLY A 145 -10.35 -21.04 -21.86
CA GLY A 145 -9.06 -20.79 -21.22
C GLY A 145 -7.84 -20.93 -22.13
N ASN A 146 -8.03 -21.08 -23.45
CA ASN A 146 -6.97 -21.04 -24.47
C ASN A 146 -7.23 -19.97 -25.54
N LEU A 147 -6.21 -19.66 -26.34
CA LEU A 147 -6.32 -18.78 -27.51
C LEU A 147 -6.38 -19.64 -28.76
N GLN A 148 -7.39 -19.42 -29.60
CA GLN A 148 -7.52 -20.15 -30.86
C GLN A 148 -7.61 -19.22 -32.06
N SER A 149 -7.08 -19.68 -33.20
CA SER A 149 -7.22 -19.01 -34.48
C SER A 149 -7.32 -20.05 -35.59
N PHE A 150 -8.11 -19.77 -36.62
CA PHE A 150 -8.24 -20.67 -37.75
C PHE A 150 -7.02 -20.53 -38.67
N ASP A 151 -6.27 -21.61 -38.85
CA ASP A 151 -5.17 -21.65 -39.80
C ASP A 151 -5.71 -22.00 -41.19
N GLU A 152 -5.90 -20.98 -42.03
CA GLU A 152 -6.40 -21.15 -43.41
C GLU A 152 -5.50 -22.03 -44.29
N THR A 153 -4.21 -22.16 -43.97
CA THR A 153 -3.26 -22.97 -44.75
C THR A 153 -3.35 -24.45 -44.42
N LYS A 154 -3.78 -24.77 -43.19
CA LYS A 154 -3.95 -26.15 -42.69
C LYS A 154 -5.41 -26.59 -42.63
N GLY A 155 -6.35 -25.66 -42.77
CA GLY A 155 -7.79 -25.89 -42.65
C GLY A 155 -8.22 -26.35 -41.26
N GLN A 156 -7.48 -25.98 -40.21
CA GLN A 156 -7.71 -26.43 -38.84
C GLN A 156 -7.51 -25.28 -37.85
N TYR A 157 -8.12 -25.40 -36.66
CA TYR A 157 -7.86 -24.48 -35.57
C TYR A 157 -6.48 -24.74 -34.97
N GLU A 158 -5.70 -23.67 -34.86
CA GLU A 158 -4.56 -23.62 -33.97
C GLU A 158 -5.04 -23.20 -32.58
N ILE A 159 -4.58 -23.91 -31.54
CA ILE A 159 -4.91 -23.64 -30.14
C ILE A 159 -3.60 -23.48 -29.39
N LEU A 160 -3.45 -22.37 -28.67
CA LEU A 160 -2.31 -22.06 -27.83
C LEU A 160 -2.75 -21.86 -26.39
N SER A 161 -1.99 -22.43 -25.45
CA SER A 161 -2.10 -22.05 -24.04
C SER A 161 -1.69 -20.58 -23.84
N PRO A 162 -2.09 -19.94 -22.72
CA PRO A 162 -1.67 -18.58 -22.40
C PRO A 162 -0.14 -18.37 -22.44
N ALA A 163 0.63 -19.34 -21.96
CA ALA A 163 2.09 -19.25 -21.93
C ALA A 163 2.71 -19.33 -23.34
N GLU A 164 2.24 -20.28 -24.16
CA GLU A 164 2.71 -20.44 -25.55
C GLU A 164 2.32 -19.22 -26.42
N PHE A 165 1.13 -18.67 -26.18
CA PHE A 165 0.67 -17.47 -26.86
C PHE A 165 1.54 -16.25 -26.49
N ALA A 166 1.84 -16.07 -25.21
CA ALA A 166 2.66 -14.96 -24.75
C ALA A 166 4.11 -15.04 -25.27
N ASP A 167 4.73 -16.22 -25.21
CA ASP A 167 6.07 -16.46 -25.75
C ASP A 167 6.14 -16.16 -27.25
N ARG A 168 5.17 -16.67 -28.02
CA ARG A 168 5.11 -16.48 -29.46
C ARG A 168 5.01 -15.02 -29.88
N PHE A 169 4.18 -14.25 -29.18
CA PHE A 169 3.89 -12.86 -29.55
C PHE A 169 4.70 -11.84 -28.75
N ASP A 170 5.66 -12.32 -27.94
CA ASP A 170 6.51 -11.50 -27.08
C ASP A 170 5.66 -10.57 -26.21
N LEU A 171 4.74 -11.20 -25.45
CA LEU A 171 3.83 -10.56 -24.52
C LEU A 171 4.24 -10.87 -23.07
N ASP A 172 3.93 -9.98 -22.14
CA ASP A 172 4.29 -10.16 -20.73
C ASP A 172 3.51 -11.33 -20.09
N TYR A 173 4.23 -12.38 -19.69
CA TYR A 173 3.71 -13.51 -18.91
C TYR A 173 4.72 -13.94 -17.83
N PRO A 174 4.37 -13.99 -16.52
CA PRO A 174 3.07 -13.67 -15.94
C PRO A 174 2.75 -12.17 -16.04
N ILE A 175 1.50 -11.89 -16.41
CA ILE A 175 0.97 -10.56 -16.72
C ILE A 175 1.31 -9.56 -15.60
N LYS A 176 2.07 -8.50 -15.92
CA LYS A 176 2.15 -7.32 -15.05
C LYS A 176 0.89 -6.50 -15.23
N GLN A 177 -0.03 -6.61 -14.28
CA GLN A 177 -1.24 -5.80 -14.27
C GLN A 177 -0.97 -4.54 -13.47
N PHE A 178 -1.23 -3.39 -14.07
CA PHE A 178 -1.15 -2.12 -13.38
C PHE A 178 -2.56 -1.63 -13.07
N TYR A 179 -2.77 -1.28 -11.82
CA TYR A 179 -4.03 -0.77 -11.32
C TYR A 179 -3.77 0.56 -10.65
N ARG A 180 -4.68 1.51 -10.85
CA ARG A 180 -4.66 2.78 -10.12
C ARG A 180 -6.05 3.13 -9.64
N ALA A 181 -6.11 3.74 -8.47
CA ALA A 181 -7.32 4.36 -7.95
C ALA A 181 -7.29 5.86 -8.27
N ARG A 182 -8.43 6.42 -8.68
CA ARG A 182 -8.63 7.87 -8.78
C ARG A 182 -10.03 8.29 -8.36
N LEU A 183 -10.17 9.54 -7.96
CA LEU A 183 -11.48 10.15 -7.67
C LEU A 183 -12.31 10.22 -8.97
N SER A 184 -13.55 9.76 -8.91
CA SER A 184 -14.57 10.03 -9.93
C SER A 184 -15.20 11.37 -9.63
N GLU A 185 -15.25 12.24 -10.64
CA GLU A 185 -16.22 13.34 -10.68
C GLU A 185 -17.66 12.79 -10.72
#